data_AF-A0A2E9RYB2-F1
#
_entry.id   AF-A0A2E9RYB2-F1
#
_cell.length_a   1.000
_cell.length_b   1.000
_cell.length_c   1.000
_cell.angle_alpha   90.00
_cell.angle_beta   90.00
_cell.angle_gamma   90.00
#
_symmetry.space_group_name_H-M   'P 1'
#
loop_
_entity.id
_entity.type
_entity.pdbx_description
1 polymer ?
#
loop_
_entity_poly.entity_id
_entity_poly.type
_entity_poly.pdbx_seq_one_letter_code
_entity_poly.pdbx_strand_id
1 'polypeptide(L)' 'NSMSLKQLSSWCKGRFGSNKVIASKEERPVDAPWIVMDSSMARDDWNWTPTTTLHTILEEIAKHAEANPQWLKTTN' A
#
# COMPACT_ATOMS: atom_id res chain seq x y z
N ASN A 1 -6.07 -1.68 10.11
CA ASN A 1 -5.37 -0.91 9.05
C ASN A 1 -6.06 -1.12 7.71
N SER A 2 -6.63 -0.07 7.12
CA SER A 2 -7.15 -0.08 5.75
C SER A 2 -6.97 1.29 5.10
N MET A 3 -6.87 1.33 3.77
CA MET A 3 -6.77 2.54 2.97
C MET A 3 -7.41 2.29 1.61
N SER A 4 -8.19 3.24 1.09
CA SER A 4 -8.74 3.15 -0.26
C SER A 4 -7.67 3.39 -1.32
N LEU A 5 -7.88 2.84 -2.52
CA LEU A 5 -7.03 3.13 -3.69
C LEU A 5 -6.93 4.64 -4.00
N LYS A 6 -8.00 5.41 -3.73
CA LYS A 6 -8.00 6.87 -3.89
C LYS A 6 -7.06 7.57 -2.90
N GLN A 7 -7.09 7.17 -1.63
CA GLN A 7 -6.18 7.71 -0.61
C GLN A 7 -4.72 7.35 -0.93
N LEU A 8 -4.46 6.11 -1.32
CA LEU A 8 -3.13 5.67 -1.76
C LEU A 8 -2.65 6.47 -2.98
N SER A 9 -3.50 6.64 -3.99
CA SER A 9 -3.18 7.43 -5.19
C SER A 9 -2.87 8.89 -4.85
N SER A 10 -3.59 9.46 -3.88
CA SER A 10 -3.36 10.84 -3.42
C SER A 10 -2.01 10.97 -2.70
N TRP A 11 -1.65 9.99 -1.86
CA TRP A 11 -0.34 9.94 -1.21
C TRP A 11 0.78 9.83 -2.24
N CYS A 12 0.67 8.90 -3.20
CA CYS A 12 1.66 8.75 -4.29
C CYS A 12 1.82 10.03 -5.10
N LYS A 13 0.71 10.72 -5.42
CA LYS A 13 0.74 12.00 -6.14
C LYS A 13 1.50 13.08 -5.36
N GLY A 14 1.32 13.12 -4.04
CA GLY A 14 2.03 14.06 -3.17
C GLY A 14 3.54 13.78 -3.10
N ARG A 15 3.95 12.50 -2.99
CA ARG A 15 5.36 12.10 -2.79
C ARG A 15 6.18 12.02 -4.09
N PHE A 16 5.57 11.57 -5.18
CA PHE A 16 6.26 11.31 -6.45
C PHE A 16 5.85 12.26 -7.59
N GLY A 17 4.86 13.12 -7.35
CA GLY A 17 4.28 13.98 -8.37
C GLY A 17 3.14 13.30 -9.15
N SER A 18 2.58 14.02 -10.11
CA SER A 18 1.42 13.54 -10.87
C SER A 18 1.79 12.37 -11.78
N ASN A 19 1.15 11.23 -11.58
CA ASN A 19 1.22 10.09 -12.49
C ASN A 19 -0.11 9.95 -13.24
N LYS A 20 -0.07 9.74 -14.56
CA LYS A 20 -1.26 9.56 -15.38
C LYS A 20 -1.77 8.13 -15.21
N VAL A 21 -2.80 7.96 -14.39
CA VAL A 21 -3.52 6.68 -14.28
C VAL A 21 -4.40 6.51 -15.51
N ILE A 22 -4.14 5.47 -16.29
CA ILE A 22 -4.95 5.11 -17.47
C ILE A 22 -6.00 4.09 -17.01
N ALA A 23 -7.25 4.30 -17.40
CA ALA A 23 -8.30 3.34 -17.12
C ALA A 23 -7.99 2.02 -17.85
N SER A 24 -7.97 0.92 -17.10
CA SER A 24 -7.89 -0.42 -17.68
C SER A 24 -9.28 -0.89 -18.08
N LYS A 25 -9.37 -1.62 -19.19
CA LYS A 25 -10.59 -2.36 -19.58
C LYS A 25 -10.63 -3.76 -18.97
N GLU A 26 -9.60 -4.13 -18.21
CA GLU A 26 -9.53 -5.43 -17.56
C GLU A 26 -10.63 -5.53 -16.51
N GLU A 27 -11.47 -6.54 -16.68
CA GLU A 27 -12.38 -6.97 -15.62
C GLU A 27 -11.57 -7.73 -14.58
N ARG A 28 -11.73 -7.33 -13.32
CA ARG A 28 -11.18 -8.04 -12.17
C ARG A 28 -12.32 -8.79 -11.51
N PRO A 29 -12.71 -9.97 -12.03
CA PRO A 29 -13.75 -10.76 -11.38
C PRO A 29 -13.31 -11.00 -9.94
N VAL A 30 -14.23 -10.87 -8.99
CA VAL A 30 -14.01 -10.98 -7.54
C VAL A 30 -13.24 -9.84 -6.84
N ASP A 31 -13.14 -8.65 -7.44
CA ASP A 31 -12.64 -7.46 -6.72
C ASP A 31 -13.51 -7.14 -5.50
N ALA A 32 -12.92 -7.22 -4.31
CA ALA A 32 -13.58 -6.84 -3.07
C ALA A 32 -13.54 -5.31 -2.89
N PRO A 33 -14.66 -4.65 -2.55
CA PRO A 33 -14.68 -3.20 -2.34
C PRO A 33 -13.83 -2.78 -1.13
N TRP A 34 -13.76 -3.64 -0.11
CA TRP A 34 -12.97 -3.43 1.10
C TRP A 34 -12.47 -4.74 1.67
N ILE A 35 -11.22 -4.72 2.12
CA ILE A 35 -10.63 -5.76 2.96
C ILE A 35 -10.09 -5.07 4.20
N VAL A 36 -10.53 -5.52 5.37
CA VAL A 36 -10.12 -4.99 6.67
C VAL A 36 -9.76 -6.17 7.56
N MET A 37 -8.63 -6.07 8.26
CA MET A 37 -8.19 -7.08 9.20
C MET A 37 -8.72 -6.75 10.60
N ASP A 38 -9.45 -7.69 11.20
CA ASP A 38 -9.67 -7.71 12.64
C ASP A 38 -8.45 -8.35 13.32
N SER A 39 -7.90 -7.65 14.31
CA SER A 39 -6.73 -8.07 15.08
C SER A 39 -7.04 -8.19 16.57
N SER A 40 -8.33 -8.26 16.93
CA SER A 40 -8.82 -8.46 18.30
C SER A 40 -8.14 -9.65 18.99
N MET A 41 -8.17 -10.83 18.38
CA MET A 41 -7.56 -12.04 18.93
C MET A 41 -6.05 -11.87 19.18
N ALA A 42 -5.32 -11.23 18.26
CA ALA A 42 -3.90 -11.01 18.43
C ALA A 42 -3.57 -10.04 19.57
N ARG A 43 -4.42 -9.02 19.75
CA ARG A 43 -4.32 -8.11 20.89
C ARG A 43 -4.65 -8.84 22.19
N ASP A 44 -5.69 -9.65 22.22
CA ASP A 44 -6.20 -10.22 23.45
C ASP A 44 -5.30 -11.36 23.95
N ASP A 45 -4.76 -12.20 23.05
CA ASP A 45 -3.92 -13.35 23.41
C ASP A 45 -2.42 -13.00 23.57
N TRP A 46 -1.94 -11.96 22.87
CA TRP A 46 -0.52 -11.62 22.81
C TRP A 46 -0.18 -10.18 23.18
N ASN A 47 -1.18 -9.38 23.60
CA ASN A 47 -1.03 -7.93 23.79
C ASN A 47 -0.41 -7.23 22.57
N TRP A 48 -0.63 -7.79 21.37
CA TRP A 48 -0.05 -7.30 20.15
C TRP A 48 -0.85 -6.10 19.62
N THR A 49 -0.14 -5.05 19.21
CA THR A 49 -0.73 -3.91 18.52
C THR A 49 0.17 -3.46 17.37
N PRO A 50 -0.39 -2.96 16.26
CA PRO A 50 0.42 -2.43 15.17
C PRO A 50 1.12 -1.14 15.62
N THR A 51 2.45 -1.16 15.68
CA THR A 51 3.27 0.01 16.02
C THR A 51 3.60 0.88 14.81
N THR A 52 3.62 0.27 13.62
CA THR A 52 3.95 0.95 12.37
C THR A 52 2.69 1.44 11.68
N THR A 53 2.61 2.75 11.44
CA THR A 53 1.47 3.36 10.74
C THR A 53 1.51 3.06 9.24
N LEU A 54 0.36 3.13 8.56
CA LEU A 54 0.31 3.01 7.11
C LEU A 54 1.19 4.05 6.40
N HIS A 55 1.26 5.28 6.92
CA HIS A 55 2.10 6.32 6.34
C HIS A 55 3.60 5.97 6.45
N THR A 56 4.02 5.45 7.60
CA THR A 56 5.40 4.99 7.81
C THR A 56 5.76 3.86 6.85
N ILE A 57 4.88 2.87 6.68
CA ILE A 57 5.08 1.77 5.73
C ILE A 57 5.25 2.30 4.30
N LEU A 58 4.39 3.23 3.86
CA LEU A 58 4.48 3.81 2.51
C LEU A 58 5.79 4.57 2.29
N GLU A 59 6.23 5.35 3.28
CA GLU A 59 7.48 6.10 3.19
C GLU A 59 8.71 5.18 3.20
N GLU A 60 8.70 4.11 4.00
CA GLU A 60 9.78 3.11 4.00
C GLU A 60 9.88 2.37 2.66
N ILE A 61 8.76 1.96 2.08
CA ILE A 61 8.73 1.36 0.74
C ILE A 61 9.27 2.33 -0.31
N ALA A 62 8.85 3.60 -0.26
CA ALA A 62 9.32 4.64 -1.18
C ALA A 62 10.83 4.84 -1.09
N LYS A 63 11.36 5.04 0.12
CA LYS A 63 12.79 5.18 0.38
C LYS A 63 13.58 3.95 -0.06
N HIS A 64 13.04 2.75 0.17
CA HIS A 64 13.69 1.53 -0.26
C HIS A 64 13.79 1.46 -1.80
N ALA A 65 12.73 1.78 -2.52
CA ALA A 65 12.73 1.79 -3.98
C ALA A 65 13.71 2.84 -4.56
N GLU A 66 13.81 4.02 -3.93
CA GLU A 66 14.78 5.06 -4.30
C GLU A 66 16.22 4.63 -4.06
N ALA A 67 16.49 3.99 -2.92
CA ALA A 67 17.83 3.49 -2.59
C ALA A 67 18.23 2.27 -3.43
N ASN A 68 17.25 1.52 -3.95
CA ASN A 68 17.46 0.29 -4.71
C ASN A 68 16.76 0.36 -6.08
N PRO A 69 17.24 1.21 -7.01
CA PRO A 69 16.55 1.46 -8.29
C PRO A 69 16.47 0.25 -9.21
N GLN A 70 17.24 -0.80 -8.94
CA GLN A 70 17.22 -2.07 -9.70
C GLN A 70 16.34 -3.14 -9.04
N TRP A 71 15.72 -2.85 -7.89
CA TRP A 71 15.03 -3.85 -7.07
C TRP A 71 13.89 -4.56 -7.80
N LEU A 72 13.10 -3.83 -8.58
CA LEU A 72 11.94 -4.36 -9.31
C LEU A 72 12.20 -4.58 -10.80
N LYS A 73 13.47 -4.63 -11.24
CA LYS A 73 13.76 -4.98 -12.63
C LYS A 73 13.42 -6.45 -12.91
N THR A 74 12.30 -6.68 -13.58
CA THR A 74 11.98 -7.96 -14.21
C THR A 74 12.72 -8.06 -15.54
N THR A 75 13.98 -8.53 -15.48
CA THR A 75 14.91 -8.87 -16.58
C THR A 75 15.43 -7.73 -17.48
N ASN A 76 16.63 -7.96 -18.04
CA ASN A 76 17.41 -7.04 -18.88
C ASN A 76 16.81 -6.82 -20.27
#